data_AF-A0A2N9N1I8-F1
#
_entry.id   AF-A0A2N9N1I8-F1
#
_cell.length_a   1.000
_cell.length_b   1.000
_cell.length_c   1.000
_cell.angle_alpha   90.00
_cell.angle_beta   90.00
_cell.angle_gamma   90.00
#
_symmetry.space_group_name_H-M   'P 1'
#
loop_
_entity.id
_entity.type
_entity.pdbx_description
1 polymer ?
#
loop_
_entity_poly.entity_id
_entity_poly.type
_entity_poly.pdbx_seq_one_letter_code
_entity_poly.pdbx_strand_id
1 'polypeptide(L)'
;MAWRPNRNQWLAIWPAAIFGVMSLISGAWVTALLLFAVGGVLVWQLDSRGRRPENIVIKSVVCGDCGAVGEPHWARCPKCGAANWKTAS
;
A
#
# COMPACT_ATOMS: atom_id res chain seq x y z
N MET A 1 11.98 16.02 -4.84
CA MET A 1 11.64 14.86 -4.00
C MET A 1 12.46 13.67 -4.49
N ALA A 2 13.40 13.16 -3.69
CA ALA A 2 14.23 12.02 -4.10
C ALA A 2 13.39 10.73 -4.11
N TRP A 3 13.38 10.02 -5.24
CA TRP A 3 12.72 8.72 -5.35
C TRP A 3 13.49 7.70 -4.52
N ARG A 4 12.81 7.06 -3.55
CA ARG A 4 13.34 5.96 -2.75
C ARG A 4 12.54 4.70 -3.09
N PRO A 5 13.13 3.72 -3.79
CA PRO A 5 12.45 2.48 -4.13
C PRO A 5 12.15 1.63 -2.89
N ASN A 6 10.96 1.01 -2.87
CA ASN A 6 10.57 0.08 -1.81
C ASN A 6 11.28 -1.29 -1.98
N ARG A 7 11.23 -2.15 -0.95
CA ARG A 7 11.88 -3.48 -0.98
C ARG A 7 11.36 -4.38 -2.12
N ASN A 8 10.08 -4.27 -2.46
CA ASN A 8 9.46 -5.04 -3.55
C ASN A 8 9.86 -4.52 -4.93
N GLN A 9 10.05 -3.20 -5.09
CA GLN A 9 10.60 -2.60 -6.30
C GLN A 9 12.05 -3.03 -6.51
N TRP A 10 12.85 -3.12 -5.43
CA TRP A 10 14.20 -3.68 -5.52
C TRP A 10 14.22 -5.14 -5.99
N LEU A 11 13.26 -5.95 -5.56
CA LEU A 11 13.12 -7.34 -6.03
C LEU A 11 12.76 -7.43 -7.53
N ALA A 12 12.17 -6.41 -8.13
CA ALA A 12 11.92 -6.35 -9.57
C ALA A 12 13.11 -5.75 -10.35
N ILE A 13 13.77 -4.74 -9.79
CA ILE A 13 14.91 -4.06 -10.41
C ILE A 13 16.11 -5.00 -10.54
N TRP A 14 16.47 -5.73 -9.47
CA TRP A 14 17.66 -6.58 -9.47
C TRP A 14 17.64 -7.66 -10.55
N PRO A 15 16.59 -8.50 -10.69
CA PRO A 15 16.53 -9.50 -11.74
C PRO A 15 16.50 -8.87 -13.13
N ALA A 16 15.70 -7.82 -13.34
CA ALA A 16 15.62 -7.16 -14.64
C ALA A 16 16.99 -6.58 -15.07
N ALA A 17 17.73 -5.98 -14.14
CA ALA A 17 19.07 -5.48 -14.39
C ALA A 17 20.07 -6.61 -14.70
N ILE A 18 20.09 -7.67 -13.89
CA ILE A 18 21.03 -8.79 -14.08
C ILE A 18 20.77 -9.51 -15.40
N PHE A 19 19.52 -9.92 -15.66
CA PHE A 19 19.18 -10.64 -16.88
C PHE A 19 19.25 -9.75 -18.13
N GLY A 20 18.91 -8.45 -17.99
CA GLY A 20 19.04 -7.47 -19.07
C GLY A 20 20.49 -7.27 -19.48
N VAL A 21 21.39 -7.05 -18.52
CA VAL A 21 22.84 -6.89 -18.80
C VAL A 21 23.45 -8.18 -19.37
N MET A 22 23.10 -9.34 -18.83
CA MET A 22 23.54 -10.63 -19.38
C MET A 22 23.09 -10.83 -20.84
N SER A 23 21.86 -10.42 -21.19
CA SER A 23 21.36 -10.48 -22.58
C SER A 23 22.05 -9.49 -23.52
N LEU A 24 22.46 -8.32 -23.02
CA LEU A 24 23.24 -7.36 -23.80
C LEU A 24 24.63 -7.93 -24.13
N ILE A 25 25.28 -8.58 -23.16
CA ILE A 25 26.59 -9.21 -23.35
C ILE A 25 26.51 -10.36 -24.35
N SER A 26 25.42 -11.13 -24.36
CA SER A 26 25.23 -12.23 -25.32
C SER A 26 24.83 -11.77 -26.73
N GLY A 27 24.65 -10.46 -26.96
CA GLY A 27 24.20 -9.93 -28.25
C GLY A 27 22.70 -10.16 -28.52
N ALA A 28 21.94 -10.60 -27.52
CA ALA A 28 20.49 -10.78 -27.60
C ALA A 28 19.77 -9.46 -27.28
N TRP A 29 19.95 -8.45 -28.14
CA TRP A 29 19.42 -7.10 -27.93
C TRP A 29 17.90 -7.05 -27.77
N VAL A 30 17.18 -7.93 -28.49
CA VAL A 30 15.71 -8.02 -28.41
C VAL A 30 15.26 -8.54 -27.05
N THR A 31 15.92 -9.55 -26.50
CA THR A 31 15.56 -10.08 -25.16
C THR A 31 15.93 -9.08 -24.07
N ALA A 32 17.04 -8.36 -24.22
CA ALA A 32 17.39 -7.27 -23.30
C ALA A 32 16.31 -6.18 -23.27
N LEU A 33 15.86 -5.70 -24.43
CA LEU A 33 14.79 -4.70 -24.53
C LEU A 33 13.49 -5.19 -23.86
N LEU A 34 13.10 -6.44 -24.10
CA LEU A 34 11.92 -7.03 -23.46
C LEU A 34 12.07 -7.10 -21.94
N LEU A 35 13.22 -7.52 -21.44
CA LEU A 35 13.48 -7.62 -19.99
C LEU A 35 13.44 -6.26 -19.30
N PHE A 36 14.00 -5.22 -19.91
CA PHE A 36 13.92 -3.86 -19.38
C PHE A 36 12.50 -3.30 -19.45
N ALA A 37 11.75 -3.55 -20.53
CA ALA A 37 10.37 -3.11 -20.67
C ALA A 37 9.46 -3.77 -19.61
N VAL A 38 9.53 -5.10 -19.49
CA VAL A 38 8.76 -5.86 -18.50
C VAL A 38 9.18 -5.50 -17.07
N GLY A 39 10.48 -5.35 -16.82
CA GLY A 39 11.01 -4.88 -15.53
C GLY A 39 10.46 -3.50 -15.16
N GLY A 40 10.42 -2.56 -16.11
CA GLY A 40 9.84 -1.24 -15.92
C GLY A 40 8.35 -1.30 -15.57
N VAL A 41 7.57 -2.11 -16.29
CA VAL A 41 6.12 -2.31 -16.00
C VAL A 41 5.91 -2.92 -14.62
N LEU A 42 6.72 -3.91 -14.22
CA LEU A 42 6.65 -4.51 -12.88
C LEU A 42 6.96 -3.49 -11.78
N VAL A 43 8.00 -2.67 -11.96
CA VAL A 43 8.36 -1.60 -11.01
C VAL A 43 7.23 -0.58 -10.88
N TRP A 44 6.57 -0.25 -11.99
CA TRP A 44 5.41 0.66 -12.01
C TRP A 44 4.18 0.07 -11.31
N GLN A 45 3.86 -1.20 -11.60
CA GLN A 45 2.77 -1.94 -10.92
C GLN A 45 3.02 -2.08 -9.41
N LEU A 46 4.29 -2.26 -9.01
CA LEU A 46 4.70 -2.34 -7.61
C LEU A 46 4.88 -0.96 -6.95
N ASP A 47 4.71 0.14 -7.69
CA ASP A 47 4.76 1.48 -7.15
C ASP A 47 3.48 1.79 -6.36
N SER A 48 3.57 1.57 -5.06
CA SER A 48 2.50 1.85 -4.11
C SER A 48 2.18 3.35 -3.96
N ARG A 49 2.94 4.25 -4.59
CA ARG A 49 2.68 5.71 -4.59
C ARG A 49 1.34 6.08 -5.22
N GLY A 50 0.78 5.21 -6.08
CA GLY A 50 -0.55 5.38 -6.68
C GLY A 50 -1.70 4.70 -5.93
N ARG A 51 -1.42 3.82 -4.96
CA ARG A 51 -2.49 3.28 -4.11
C ARG A 51 -2.90 4.37 -3.14
N ARG A 52 -4.00 5.04 -3.48
CA ARG A 52 -4.81 5.83 -2.55
C ARG A 52 -4.87 5.02 -1.24
N PRO A 53 -4.44 5.58 -0.09
CA PRO A 53 -4.50 4.83 1.16
C PRO A 53 -5.92 4.30 1.26
N GLU A 54 -6.08 2.98 1.35
CA GLU A 54 -7.37 2.37 1.58
C GLU A 54 -8.00 3.17 2.69
N ASN A 55 -9.15 3.76 2.37
CA ASN A 55 -9.90 4.64 3.24
C ASN A 55 -9.98 3.88 4.55
N ILE A 56 -9.21 4.30 5.56
CA ILE A 56 -9.13 3.59 6.81
C ILE A 56 -10.55 3.69 7.33
N VAL A 57 -11.32 2.60 7.22
CA VAL A 57 -12.70 2.60 7.68
C VAL A 57 -12.56 2.66 9.19
N ILE A 58 -12.50 3.88 9.72
CA ILE A 58 -12.63 4.12 11.14
C ILE A 58 -14.04 3.66 11.43
N LYS A 59 -14.17 2.41 11.90
CA LYS A 59 -15.45 1.86 12.32
C LYS A 59 -15.94 2.77 13.44
N SER A 60 -16.88 3.65 13.11
CA SER A 60 -17.53 4.51 14.08
C SER A 60 -18.23 3.61 15.10
N VAL A 61 -18.05 3.89 16.38
CA VAL A 61 -18.77 3.19 17.45
C VAL A 61 -19.93 4.07 17.90
N VAL A 62 -21.01 3.46 18.37
CA VAL A 62 -22.18 4.12 18.91
C VAL A 62 -22.29 3.77 20.38
N CYS A 63 -22.55 4.76 21.22
CA CYS A 63 -22.81 4.51 22.64
C CYS A 63 -24.11 3.71 22.78
N GLY A 64 -24.06 2.59 23.50
CA GLY A 64 -25.19 1.69 23.71
C GLY A 64 -26.35 2.32 24.50
N ASP A 65 -26.08 3.36 25.29
CA ASP A 65 -27.05 3.95 26.22
C ASP A 65 -27.69 5.24 25.68
N CYS A 66 -26.92 6.09 24.99
CA CYS A 66 -27.42 7.37 24.47
C CYS A 66 -27.45 7.46 22.94
N GLY A 67 -26.99 6.44 22.22
CA GLY A 67 -26.96 6.43 20.75
C GLY A 67 -25.96 7.41 20.12
N ALA A 68 -25.07 8.02 20.91
CA ALA A 68 -24.09 8.97 20.39
C ALA A 68 -22.99 8.25 19.57
N VAL A 69 -22.72 8.75 18.37
CA VAL A 69 -21.58 8.30 17.56
C VAL A 69 -20.29 8.85 18.17
N GLY A 70 -19.34 7.96 18.42
CA GLY A 70 -18.02 8.26 18.97
C GLY A 70 -16.92 7.50 18.24
N GLU A 71 -15.70 7.85 18.58
CA GLU A 71 -14.52 7.20 18.02
C GLU A 71 -14.10 6.02 18.91
N PRO A 72 -13.61 4.90 18.33
CA PRO A 72 -13.33 3.68 19.09
C PRO A 72 -12.24 3.84 20.17
N HIS A 73 -11.50 4.95 20.17
CA HIS A 73 -10.48 5.23 21.17
C HIS A 73 -11.00 5.93 22.43
N TRP A 74 -12.28 6.31 22.48
CA TRP A 74 -12.85 6.99 23.64
C TRP A 74 -13.15 6.01 24.79
N ALA A 75 -12.57 6.25 25.96
CA ALA A 75 -12.81 5.41 27.14
C ALA A 75 -14.25 5.53 27.70
N ARG A 76 -14.88 6.70 27.56
CA ARG A 76 -16.24 6.97 28.02
C ARG A 76 -16.95 7.91 27.06
N CYS A 77 -18.28 7.78 26.98
CA CYS A 77 -19.10 8.65 26.18
C CYS A 77 -19.15 10.07 26.77
N PRO A 78 -18.84 11.13 25.99
CA PRO A 78 -18.89 12.50 26.49
C PRO A 78 -20.32 12.99 26.76
N LYS A 79 -21.35 12.34 26.18
CA LYS A 79 -22.76 12.72 26.39
C LYS A 79 -23.35 12.12 27.67
N CYS A 80 -23.14 10.84 27.93
CA CYS A 80 -23.78 10.13 29.05
C CYS A 80 -22.80 9.55 30.07
N GLY A 81 -21.49 9.64 29.85
CA GLY A 81 -20.46 9.10 30.74
C GLY A 81 -20.30 7.57 30.71
N ALA A 82 -21.15 6.86 29.97
CA ALA A 82 -21.10 5.40 29.89
C ALA A 82 -19.89 4.89 29.08
N ALA A 83 -19.36 3.73 29.47
CA ALA A 83 -18.28 3.03 28.75
C ALA A 83 -18.80 1.96 27.78
N ASN A 84 -20.12 1.90 27.56
CA ASN A 84 -20.77 0.91 26.73
C ASN A 84 -20.77 1.36 25.25
N TRP A 85 -19.83 0.84 24.46
CA TRP A 85 -19.69 1.11 23.04
C TRP A 85 -20.11 -0.10 22.21
N LYS A 86 -20.91 0.13 21.18
CA LYS A 86 -21.33 -0.87 20.17
C LYS A 86 -20.77 -0.46 18.82
N THR A 87 -20.33 -1.39 17.99
CA THR A 87 -19.97 -1.08 16.60
C THR A 87 -21.21 -0.66 15.83
N ALA A 88 -21.16 0.47 15.11
CA ALA A 88 -22.18 0.78 14.10
C ALA A 88 -22.05 -0.29 13.00
N SER A 89 -22.94 -1.29 13.01
CA SER A 89 -23.07 -2.28 11.95
C SER A 89 -23.92 -1.74 10.82
#